data_AF-A0A2Z6RAP8-F1
#
_entry.id   AF-A0A2Z6RAP8-F1
#
_cell.length_a   1.000
_cell.length_b   1.000
_cell.length_c   1.000
_cell.angle_alpha   90.00
_cell.angle_beta   90.00
_cell.angle_gamma   90.00
#
_symmetry.space_group_name_H-M   'P 1'
#
loop_
_entity.id
_entity.type
_entity.pdbx_description
1 polymer ?
#
loop_
_entity_poly.entity_id
_entity_poly.type
_entity_poly.pdbx_seq_one_letter_code
_entity_poly.pdbx_strand_id
1 'polypeptide(L)'
;MNSHPKFPIMHTLLGALCTEKVEYVAETKTRTTNIIPGPEFIRFMYYLESLVIELFKKHNELGPNILRYVKNSLLSNLPLNQNFITILKYSTNNNIELENEEFGFIYERCISIYMKSRQKTWRDVNNYIPEKGTASLRENLKSMRSSHSTTENKKPSLMKKANLPTNPAHALEQLRVWAQLEEVEDSFAKMFLVSELLWLIWAFGTSTPYKKKQKLVPIIISNLKNRSPFTDEALNKELFS
;
A
#
# COMPACT_ATOMS: atom_id res chain seq x y z
N MET A 1 -8.04 -15.40 8.35
CA MET A 1 -6.62 -15.02 8.42
C MET A 1 -6.38 -14.36 9.76
N ASN A 2 -5.74 -15.14 10.63
CA ASN A 2 -4.96 -14.85 11.82
C ASN A 2 -5.05 -13.41 12.31
N SER A 3 -5.84 -13.19 13.38
CA SER A 3 -5.51 -12.13 14.32
C SER A 3 -4.03 -12.29 14.67
N HIS A 4 -3.23 -11.26 14.40
CA HIS A 4 -1.84 -11.23 14.84
C HIS A 4 -1.80 -11.66 16.32
N PRO A 5 -0.86 -12.51 16.76
CA PRO A 5 -0.83 -12.99 18.15
C PRO A 5 -0.84 -11.82 19.16
N LYS A 6 -0.22 -10.70 18.78
CA LYS A 6 -0.19 -9.44 19.54
C LYS A 6 -1.35 -8.46 19.23
N PHE A 7 -2.43 -8.91 18.59
CA PHE A 7 -3.56 -8.05 18.21
C PHE A 7 -4.16 -7.23 19.38
N PRO A 8 -4.34 -7.78 20.60
CA PRO A 8 -4.82 -6.98 21.73
C PRO A 8 -3.92 -5.76 22.03
N ILE A 9 -2.60 -5.95 21.97
CA ILE A 9 -1.61 -4.88 22.18
C ILE A 9 -1.73 -3.84 21.06
N MET A 10 -1.81 -4.28 19.80
CA MET A 10 -2.00 -3.40 18.64
C MET A 10 -3.30 -2.59 18.73
N HIS A 11 -4.38 -3.21 19.20
CA HIS A 11 -5.68 -2.56 19.36
C HIS A 11 -5.62 -1.48 20.44
N THR A 12 -5.01 -1.76 21.59
CA THR A 12 -4.80 -0.76 22.65
C THR A 12 -3.97 0.42 22.15
N LEU A 13 -2.91 0.15 21.39
CA LEU A 13 -2.08 1.15 20.73
C LEU A 13 -2.87 2.08 19.81
N LEU A 14 -3.68 1.51 18.92
CA LEU A 14 -4.53 2.29 18.03
C LEU A 14 -5.61 3.05 18.80
N GLY A 15 -6.14 2.45 19.87
CA GLY A 15 -7.07 3.09 20.79
C GLY A 15 -6.47 4.32 21.44
N ALA A 16 -5.19 4.29 21.84
CA ALA A 16 -4.49 5.42 22.46
C ALA A 16 -4.34 6.63 21.52
N LEU A 17 -4.45 6.45 20.20
CA LEU A 17 -4.44 7.55 19.24
C LEU A 17 -5.74 8.36 19.22
N CYS A 18 -6.81 7.86 19.85
CA CYS A 18 -8.12 8.49 19.85
C CYS A 18 -8.69 8.55 21.27
N THR A 19 -9.55 9.54 21.53
CA THR A 19 -10.35 9.61 22.75
C THR A 19 -11.78 9.21 22.41
N GLU A 20 -12.32 8.25 23.16
CA GLU A 20 -13.74 7.91 23.07
C GLU A 20 -14.56 8.88 23.94
N LYS A 21 -15.48 9.61 23.31
CA LYS A 21 -16.46 10.46 24.00
C LYS A 21 -17.85 9.89 23.81
N VAL A 22 -18.46 9.43 24.91
CA VAL A 22 -19.83 8.91 24.90
C VAL A 22 -20.78 10.05 25.23
N GLU A 23 -21.62 10.42 24.27
CA GLU A 23 -22.67 11.42 24.45
C GLU A 23 -24.02 10.72 24.57
N TYR A 24 -24.71 10.99 25.67
CA TYR A 24 -26.06 10.49 25.91
C TYR A 24 -27.05 11.64 25.70
N VAL A 25 -27.95 11.48 24.74
CA VAL A 25 -29.04 12.42 24.51
C VAL A 25 -30.28 11.88 25.21
N ALA A 26 -30.62 12.48 26.35
CA ALA A 26 -31.69 12.01 27.23
C ALA A 26 -33.07 12.06 26.55
N GLU A 27 -33.30 13.05 25.70
CA GLU A 27 -34.58 13.28 25.01
C GLU A 27 -34.91 12.18 23.99
N THR A 28 -33.90 11.70 23.25
CA THR A 28 -34.06 10.63 22.25
C THR A 28 -33.69 9.25 22.79
N LYS A 29 -33.20 9.17 24.04
CA LYS A 29 -32.58 7.98 24.64
C LYS A 29 -31.47 7.38 23.76
N THR A 30 -30.81 8.20 22.95
CA THR A 30 -29.74 7.73 22.06
C THR A 30 -28.38 7.89 22.72
N ARG A 31 -27.57 6.83 22.64
CA ARG A 31 -26.16 6.84 23.02
C ARG A 31 -25.31 6.90 21.76
N THR A 32 -24.53 7.96 21.61
CA THR A 32 -23.59 8.12 20.50
C THR A 32 -22.17 8.02 21.06
N THR A 33 -21.38 7.09 20.51
CA THR A 33 -19.96 7.01 20.78
C THR A 33 -19.21 7.78 19.69
N ASN A 34 -18.59 8.90 20.06
CA ASN A 34 -17.73 9.69 19.19
C ASN A 34 -16.27 9.28 19.42
N ILE A 35 -15.54 9.01 18.34
CA ILE A 35 -14.11 8.74 18.39
C ILE A 35 -13.40 10.01 17.91
N ILE A 36 -12.70 10.68 18.82
CA ILE A 36 -11.99 11.94 18.56
C ILE A 36 -10.51 11.61 18.40
N PRO A 37 -9.92 11.72 17.20
CA PRO A 37 -8.50 11.43 17.04
C PRO A 37 -7.64 12.50 17.72
N GLY A 38 -6.52 12.10 18.31
CA GLY A 38 -5.56 13.01 18.94
C GLY A 38 -4.86 13.92 17.92
N PRO A 39 -4.29 15.06 18.36
CA PRO A 39 -3.76 16.09 17.45
C PRO A 39 -2.66 15.57 16.52
N GLU A 40 -1.75 14.73 17.02
CA GLU A 40 -0.66 14.20 16.19
C GLU A 40 -1.14 13.16 15.18
N PHE A 41 -2.13 12.35 15.58
CA PHE A 41 -2.76 11.42 14.64
C PHE A 41 -3.57 12.18 13.57
N ILE A 42 -4.28 13.26 13.93
CA ILE A 42 -4.95 14.14 12.97
C ILE A 42 -3.96 14.73 11.96
N ARG A 43 -2.83 15.28 12.42
CA ARG A 43 -1.78 15.83 11.54
C ARG A 43 -1.25 14.77 10.57
N PHE A 44 -0.99 13.57 11.06
CA PHE A 44 -0.62 12.45 10.20
C PHE A 44 -1.69 12.14 9.14
N MET A 45 -2.97 12.11 9.53
CA MET A 45 -4.06 11.83 8.61
C MET A 45 -4.21 12.91 7.53
N TYR A 46 -4.02 14.19 7.87
CA TYR A 46 -4.00 15.27 6.88
C TYR A 46 -2.82 15.17 5.92
N TYR A 47 -1.63 14.83 6.43
CA TYR A 47 -0.46 14.61 5.58
C TYR A 47 -0.65 13.43 4.63
N LEU A 48 -1.17 12.30 5.14
CA LEU A 48 -1.55 11.13 4.35
C LEU A 48 -2.54 11.50 3.24
N GLU A 49 -3.59 12.26 3.58
CA GLU A 49 -4.59 12.72 2.61
C GLU A 49 -3.99 13.63 1.54
N SER A 50 -3.10 14.55 1.91
CA SER A 50 -2.39 15.40 0.95
C SER A 50 -1.58 14.59 -0.06
N LEU A 51 -0.80 13.60 0.42
CA LEU A 51 -0.02 12.71 -0.45
C LEU A 51 -0.93 11.91 -1.39
N VAL A 52 -2.04 11.40 -0.87
CA VAL A 52 -3.02 10.65 -1.64
C VAL A 52 -3.60 11.52 -2.77
N ILE A 53 -4.01 12.75 -2.45
CA ILE A 53 -4.54 13.70 -3.43
C ILE A 53 -3.50 14.00 -4.51
N GLU A 54 -2.25 14.25 -4.13
CA GLU A 54 -1.16 14.52 -5.08
C GLU A 54 -0.92 13.34 -6.02
N LEU A 55 -0.88 12.11 -5.49
CA LEU A 55 -0.72 10.91 -6.30
C LEU A 55 -1.92 10.71 -7.23
N PHE A 56 -3.13 11.00 -6.78
CA PHE A 56 -4.34 10.91 -7.62
C PHE A 56 -4.39 11.97 -8.74
N LYS A 57 -3.77 13.14 -8.57
CA LYS A 57 -3.68 14.12 -9.68
C LYS A 57 -2.99 13.52 -10.91
N LYS A 58 -2.08 12.57 -10.70
CA LYS A 58 -1.38 11.81 -11.75
C LYS A 58 -2.22 10.69 -12.38
N HIS A 59 -3.53 10.60 -12.12
CA HIS A 59 -4.38 9.53 -12.65
C HIS A 59 -4.36 9.44 -14.19
N ASN A 60 -4.32 10.57 -14.90
CA ASN A 60 -4.23 10.60 -16.36
C ASN A 60 -2.93 9.96 -16.87
N GLU A 61 -1.87 10.01 -16.08
CA GLU A 61 -0.55 9.47 -16.42
C GLU A 61 -0.41 7.99 -16.04
N LEU A 62 -1.04 7.61 -14.92
CA LEU A 62 -0.92 6.28 -14.29
C LEU A 62 -2.04 5.31 -14.70
N GLY A 63 -3.11 5.85 -15.29
CA GLY A 63 -4.19 5.09 -15.89
C GLY A 63 -5.02 4.25 -14.91
N PRO A 64 -5.57 3.11 -15.37
CA PRO A 64 -6.62 2.38 -14.66
C PRO A 64 -6.22 1.79 -13.30
N ASN A 65 -4.92 1.71 -13.03
CA ASN A 65 -4.36 1.09 -11.83
C ASN A 65 -3.99 2.10 -10.73
N ILE A 66 -4.45 3.35 -10.85
CA ILE A 66 -4.11 4.45 -9.93
C ILE A 66 -4.33 4.09 -8.45
N LEU A 67 -5.41 3.41 -8.09
CA LEU A 67 -5.67 3.00 -6.70
C LEU A 67 -4.58 2.09 -6.14
N ARG A 68 -4.08 1.18 -6.96
CA ARG A 68 -3.01 0.24 -6.59
C ARG A 68 -1.67 0.95 -6.53
N TYR A 69 -1.41 1.85 -7.46
CA TYR A 69 -0.23 2.71 -7.46
C TYR A 69 -0.16 3.55 -6.19
N VAL A 70 -1.24 4.26 -5.85
CA VAL A 70 -1.32 5.10 -4.64
C VAL A 70 -1.09 4.24 -3.40
N LYS A 71 -1.81 3.12 -3.25
CA LYS A 71 -1.65 2.22 -2.11
C LYS A 71 -0.19 1.78 -1.97
N ASN A 72 0.41 1.29 -3.04
CA ASN A 72 1.76 0.76 -2.99
C ASN A 72 2.80 1.86 -2.72
N SER A 73 2.62 3.04 -3.31
CA SER A 73 3.47 4.21 -3.07
C SER A 73 3.48 4.60 -1.59
N LEU A 74 2.31 4.63 -0.95
CA LEU A 74 2.19 4.89 0.50
C LEU A 74 2.86 3.80 1.33
N LEU A 75 2.69 2.52 0.98
CA LEU A 75 3.33 1.41 1.71
C LEU A 75 4.86 1.46 1.61
N SER A 76 5.40 1.87 0.46
CA SER A 76 6.85 2.03 0.25
C SER A 76 7.43 3.35 0.78
N ASN A 77 6.59 4.27 1.28
CA ASN A 77 7.03 5.57 1.77
C ASN A 77 7.62 5.44 3.18
N LEU A 78 8.94 5.27 3.25
CA LEU A 78 9.66 5.08 4.51
C LEU A 78 9.50 6.25 5.49
N PRO A 79 9.61 7.54 5.07
CA PRO A 79 9.35 8.66 5.97
C PRO A 79 7.93 8.66 6.56
N LEU A 80 6.92 8.34 5.75
CA LEU A 80 5.52 8.26 6.19
C LEU A 80 5.33 7.15 7.22
N ASN A 81 5.93 5.98 6.98
CA ASN A 81 5.92 4.86 7.92
C ASN A 81 6.63 5.23 9.23
N GLN A 82 7.82 5.80 9.17
CA GLN A 82 8.57 6.23 10.37
C GLN A 82 7.81 7.26 11.20
N ASN A 83 7.16 8.22 10.55
CA ASN A 83 6.31 9.20 11.23
C ASN A 83 5.14 8.51 11.95
N PHE A 84 4.45 7.58 11.29
CA PHE A 84 3.38 6.79 11.92
C PHE A 84 3.85 5.99 13.13
N ILE A 85 5.00 5.31 13.02
CA ILE A 85 5.61 4.56 14.14
C ILE A 85 5.96 5.47 15.31
N THR A 86 6.45 6.68 15.02
CA THR A 86 6.81 7.66 16.05
C THR A 86 5.57 8.08 16.85
N ILE A 87 4.46 8.35 16.15
CA ILE A 87 3.18 8.68 16.78
C ILE A 87 2.68 7.54 17.68
N LEU A 88 2.76 6.29 17.19
CA LEU A 88 2.38 5.11 17.97
C LEU A 88 3.22 4.98 19.25
N LYS A 89 4.55 5.08 19.14
CA LYS A 89 5.46 4.96 20.29
C LYS A 89 5.26 6.05 21.34
N TYR A 90 5.02 7.29 20.88
CA TYR A 90 4.75 8.43 21.75
C TYR A 90 3.44 8.24 22.53
N SER A 91 2.40 7.71 21.88
CA SER A 91 1.08 7.52 22.52
C SER A 91 1.08 6.53 23.70
N THR A 92 2.14 5.75 23.88
CA THR A 92 2.22 4.67 24.87
C THR A 92 3.45 4.78 25.80
N ASN A 93 4.12 5.92 25.85
CA ASN A 93 5.31 6.16 26.70
C ASN A 93 6.42 5.09 26.55
N ASN A 94 6.61 4.53 25.34
CA ASN A 94 7.63 3.50 25.02
C ASN A 94 7.54 2.15 25.77
N ASN A 95 6.49 1.85 26.54
CA ASN A 95 6.37 0.62 27.33
C ASN A 95 5.73 -0.56 26.57
N ILE A 96 6.11 -0.83 25.32
CA ILE A 96 5.44 -1.84 24.48
C ILE A 96 6.38 -2.95 23.99
N GLU A 97 5.93 -4.20 24.09
CA GLU A 97 6.54 -5.40 23.52
C GLU A 97 6.21 -5.62 22.01
N LEU A 98 6.26 -4.56 21.20
CA LEU A 98 6.14 -4.69 19.74
C LEU A 98 7.49 -4.48 19.07
N GLU A 99 7.80 -5.34 18.11
CA GLU A 99 8.96 -5.24 17.24
C GLU A 99 8.59 -4.49 15.95
N ASN A 100 9.58 -4.26 15.10
CA ASN A 100 9.39 -3.48 13.86
C ASN A 100 8.39 -4.14 12.90
N GLU A 101 8.29 -5.47 12.91
CA GLU A 101 7.33 -6.22 12.09
C GLU A 101 5.88 -5.90 12.48
N GLU A 102 5.57 -5.83 13.77
CA GLU A 102 4.23 -5.49 14.23
C GLU A 102 3.85 -4.04 13.91
N PHE A 103 4.80 -3.11 14.03
CA PHE A 103 4.59 -1.74 13.58
C PHE A 103 4.31 -1.65 12.08
N GLY A 104 5.07 -2.40 11.28
CA GLY A 104 4.85 -2.54 9.84
C GLY A 104 3.45 -3.09 9.52
N PHE A 105 3.02 -4.11 10.26
CA PHE A 105 1.67 -4.67 10.13
C PHE A 105 0.58 -3.64 10.45
N ILE A 106 0.69 -2.89 11.55
CA ILE A 106 -0.29 -1.84 11.89
C ILE A 106 -0.35 -0.78 10.78
N TYR A 107 0.81 -0.34 10.29
CA TYR A 107 0.91 0.65 9.21
C TYR A 107 0.24 0.14 7.92
N GLU A 108 0.55 -1.08 7.49
CA GLU A 108 -0.03 -1.68 6.28
C GLU A 108 -1.56 -1.76 6.39
N ARG A 109 -2.06 -2.11 7.57
CA ARG A 109 -3.50 -2.17 7.85
C ARG A 109 -4.11 -0.77 7.80
N CYS A 110 -3.47 0.24 8.40
CA CYS A 110 -3.93 1.63 8.35
C CYS A 110 -4.07 2.13 6.90
N ILE A 111 -3.02 1.98 6.09
CA ILE A 111 -3.03 2.39 4.67
C ILE A 111 -4.09 1.61 3.88
N SER A 112 -4.17 0.30 4.06
CA SER A 112 -5.14 -0.54 3.35
C SER A 112 -6.58 -0.14 3.69
N ILE A 113 -6.85 0.18 4.95
CA ILE A 113 -8.16 0.61 5.43
C ILE A 113 -8.51 1.99 4.86
N TYR A 114 -7.57 2.94 4.91
CA TYR A 114 -7.73 4.27 4.34
C TYR A 114 -8.01 4.22 2.83
N MET A 115 -7.20 3.47 2.07
CA MET A 115 -7.39 3.35 0.63
C MET A 115 -8.74 2.72 0.26
N LYS A 116 -9.21 1.73 1.04
CA LYS A 116 -10.55 1.16 0.86
C LYS A 116 -11.66 2.16 1.14
N SER A 117 -11.52 3.03 2.13
CA SER A 117 -12.54 4.04 2.42
C SER A 117 -12.65 5.09 1.30
N ARG A 118 -11.51 5.47 0.70
CA ARG A 118 -11.46 6.45 -0.40
C ARG A 118 -11.81 5.88 -1.77
N GLN A 119 -11.71 4.56 -1.94
CA GLN A 119 -12.04 3.87 -3.19
C GLN A 119 -13.46 4.19 -3.69
N LYS A 120 -14.45 4.27 -2.80
CA LYS A 120 -15.84 4.57 -3.19
C LYS A 120 -15.97 6.02 -3.70
N THR A 121 -15.55 6.99 -2.88
CA THR A 121 -15.59 8.42 -3.23
C THR A 121 -14.86 8.72 -4.53
N TRP A 122 -13.72 8.09 -4.77
CA TRP A 122 -12.95 8.33 -5.99
C TRP A 122 -13.64 7.76 -7.24
N ARG A 123 -14.28 6.58 -7.13
CA ARG A 123 -15.05 5.99 -8.24
C ARG A 123 -16.22 6.87 -8.64
N ASP A 124 -16.92 7.41 -7.64
CA ASP A 124 -18.10 8.26 -7.85
C ASP A 124 -17.72 9.57 -8.56
N VAL A 125 -16.53 10.14 -8.27
CA VAL A 125 -16.06 11.38 -8.90
C VAL A 125 -15.51 11.18 -10.32
N ASN A 126 -14.95 10.01 -10.63
CA ASN A 126 -14.23 9.77 -11.90
C ASN A 126 -14.93 8.80 -12.87
N ASN A 127 -16.22 8.48 -12.66
CA ASN A 127 -17.00 7.54 -13.48
C ASN A 127 -16.27 6.22 -13.78
N TYR A 128 -15.53 5.71 -12.79
CA TYR A 128 -14.56 4.65 -13.00
C TYR A 128 -15.16 3.25 -12.73
N ILE A 129 -15.08 2.34 -13.72
CA ILE A 129 -15.63 0.98 -13.66
C ILE A 129 -14.72 0.05 -12.80
N PRO A 130 -15.26 -0.76 -11.87
CA PRO A 130 -14.47 -1.32 -10.77
C PRO A 130 -13.74 -2.64 -11.08
N GLU A 131 -12.50 -2.80 -10.57
CA GLU A 131 -12.09 -4.08 -9.95
C GLU A 131 -12.94 -4.24 -8.66
N LYS A 132 -13.75 -5.30 -8.58
CA LYS A 132 -14.81 -5.55 -7.57
C LYS A 132 -14.49 -5.01 -6.16
N GLY A 133 -15.40 -4.19 -5.63
CA GLY A 133 -15.25 -3.44 -4.37
C GLY A 133 -15.37 -4.30 -3.11
N THR A 134 -14.67 -3.89 -2.04
CA THR A 134 -14.88 -4.39 -0.67
C THR A 134 -15.65 -3.36 0.15
N ALA A 135 -16.41 -3.84 1.14
CA ALA A 135 -17.39 -3.09 1.93
C ALA A 135 -16.84 -1.82 2.62
N SER A 136 -17.75 -0.95 3.09
CA SER A 136 -17.41 0.30 3.79
C SER A 136 -16.54 0.08 5.04
N LEU A 137 -15.82 1.11 5.48
CA LEU A 137 -14.99 1.06 6.71
C LEU A 137 -15.80 0.61 7.94
N ARG A 138 -17.03 1.13 8.07
CA ARG A 138 -17.97 0.79 9.15
C ARG A 138 -18.45 -0.67 9.06
N GLU A 139 -18.73 -1.15 7.85
CA GLU A 139 -19.11 -2.55 7.60
C GLU A 139 -17.94 -3.51 7.82
N ASN A 140 -16.71 -3.14 7.46
CA ASN A 140 -15.51 -3.94 7.73
C ASN A 140 -15.17 -4.01 9.23
N LEU A 141 -15.34 -2.91 9.97
CA LEU A 141 -15.15 -2.90 11.42
C LEU A 141 -16.25 -3.69 12.15
N LYS A 142 -17.48 -3.73 11.60
CA LYS A 142 -18.57 -4.58 12.10
C LYS A 142 -18.36 -6.06 11.77
N SER A 143 -17.94 -6.40 10.55
CA SER A 143 -17.67 -7.80 10.16
C SER A 143 -16.46 -8.38 10.88
N MET A 144 -15.50 -7.55 11.31
CA MET A 144 -14.41 -7.95 12.22
C MET A 144 -14.90 -8.44 13.59
N ARG A 145 -16.11 -8.08 14.03
CA ARG A 145 -16.71 -8.63 15.27
C ARG A 145 -17.45 -9.95 15.05
N SER A 146 -17.83 -10.31 13.82
CA SER A 146 -18.75 -11.43 13.54
C SER A 146 -18.13 -12.60 12.79
N SER A 147 -16.89 -12.51 12.30
CA SER A 147 -16.31 -13.54 11.45
C SER A 147 -15.61 -14.66 12.24
N HIS A 148 -16.41 -15.53 12.87
CA HIS A 148 -16.07 -16.94 13.08
C HIS A 148 -16.70 -17.77 11.95
N SER A 149 -16.24 -17.61 10.71
CA SER A 149 -16.48 -18.63 9.69
C SER A 149 -15.46 -18.53 8.55
N THR A 150 -14.88 -19.69 8.27
CA THR A 150 -13.85 -19.98 7.28
C THR A 150 -14.38 -19.85 5.87
N THR A 151 -13.83 -18.91 5.11
CA THR A 151 -13.76 -19.00 3.65
C THR A 151 -12.35 -18.60 3.19
N GLU A 152 -11.65 -19.55 2.57
CA GLU A 152 -10.35 -19.35 1.95
C GLU A 152 -10.46 -18.39 0.77
N ASN A 153 -10.22 -17.11 1.03
CA ASN A 153 -10.01 -16.15 -0.05
C ASN A 153 -8.60 -16.34 -0.62
N LYS A 154 -8.51 -16.90 -1.83
CA LYS A 154 -7.29 -16.87 -2.66
C LYS A 154 -6.73 -15.43 -2.68
N LYS A 155 -5.55 -15.22 -2.10
CA LYS A 155 -4.82 -13.94 -2.12
C LYS A 155 -4.80 -13.43 -3.57
N PRO A 156 -5.39 -12.26 -3.90
CA PRO A 156 -5.24 -11.70 -5.23
C PRO A 156 -3.75 -11.40 -5.42
N SER A 157 -3.15 -11.91 -6.50
CA SER A 157 -1.70 -11.77 -6.70
C SER A 157 -1.30 -10.28 -6.73
N LEU A 158 -0.47 -9.90 -5.77
CA LEU A 158 -0.02 -8.53 -5.48
C LEU A 158 0.81 -7.91 -6.60
N MET A 159 1.23 -8.72 -7.60
CA MET A 159 1.99 -8.30 -8.78
C MET A 159 1.40 -8.98 -10.02
N LYS A 160 0.90 -8.19 -10.97
CA LYS A 160 0.46 -8.67 -12.29
C LYS A 160 0.97 -7.69 -13.35
N LYS A 161 1.45 -8.22 -14.46
CA LYS A 161 1.99 -7.42 -15.57
C LYS A 161 0.98 -6.43 -16.15
N ALA A 162 -0.28 -6.83 -16.26
CA ALA A 162 -1.39 -5.97 -16.71
C ALA A 162 -1.63 -4.74 -15.82
N ASN A 163 -0.99 -4.68 -14.64
CA ASN A 163 -1.14 -3.58 -13.70
C ASN A 163 -0.02 -2.54 -13.79
N LEU A 164 0.91 -2.69 -14.74
CA LEU A 164 1.93 -1.69 -15.01
C LEU A 164 1.31 -0.51 -15.80
N PRO A 165 1.66 0.74 -15.45
CA PRO A 165 1.35 1.91 -16.28
C PRO A 165 1.90 1.79 -17.70
N THR A 166 1.23 2.42 -18.66
CA THR A 166 1.67 2.44 -20.06
C THR A 166 2.90 3.34 -20.27
N ASN A 167 3.03 4.41 -19.49
CA ASN A 167 4.19 5.29 -19.54
C ASN A 167 5.44 4.60 -18.94
N PRO A 168 6.58 4.54 -19.66
CA PRO A 168 7.79 3.86 -19.21
C PRO A 168 8.36 4.36 -17.87
N ALA A 169 8.35 5.67 -17.63
CA ALA A 169 8.86 6.26 -16.39
C ALA A 169 7.98 5.87 -15.20
N HIS A 170 6.66 5.85 -15.38
CA HIS A 170 5.74 5.41 -14.33
C HIS A 170 5.75 3.88 -14.12
N ALA A 171 5.95 3.11 -15.19
CA ALA A 171 6.17 1.68 -15.09
C ALA A 171 7.43 1.38 -14.26
N LEU A 172 8.52 2.12 -14.48
CA LEU A 172 9.73 2.03 -13.66
C LEU A 172 9.45 2.34 -12.19
N GLU A 173 8.76 3.44 -11.88
CA GLU A 173 8.39 3.75 -10.49
C GLU A 173 7.55 2.65 -9.84
N GLN A 174 6.57 2.10 -10.57
CA GLN A 174 5.77 0.98 -10.05
C GLN A 174 6.62 -0.27 -9.80
N LEU A 175 7.59 -0.57 -10.67
CA LEU A 175 8.53 -1.68 -10.48
C LEU A 175 9.43 -1.45 -9.27
N ARG A 176 9.89 -0.21 -9.03
CA ARG A 176 10.69 0.15 -7.85
C ARG A 176 9.91 -0.08 -6.57
N VAL A 177 8.62 0.27 -6.57
CA VAL A 177 7.74 0.02 -5.44
C VAL A 177 7.53 -1.49 -5.22
N TRP A 178 7.29 -2.26 -6.28
CA TRP A 178 7.16 -3.72 -6.17
C TRP A 178 8.44 -4.40 -5.72
N ALA A 179 9.62 -3.86 -6.07
CA ALA A 179 10.91 -4.40 -5.67
C ALA A 179 11.15 -4.39 -4.14
N GLN A 180 10.36 -3.60 -3.39
CA GLN A 180 10.42 -3.52 -1.93
C GLN A 180 9.50 -4.54 -1.22
N LEU A 181 8.67 -5.28 -1.95
CA LEU A 181 7.73 -6.25 -1.36
C LEU A 181 8.41 -7.60 -1.08
N GLU A 182 7.86 -8.36 -0.13
CA GLU A 182 8.23 -9.76 0.11
C GLU A 182 7.88 -10.65 -1.08
N GLU A 183 8.63 -11.73 -1.29
CA GLU A 183 8.44 -12.70 -2.40
C GLU A 183 8.51 -12.08 -3.81
N VAL A 184 9.22 -10.94 -3.94
CA VAL A 184 9.40 -10.22 -5.21
C VAL A 184 10.07 -11.09 -6.28
N GLU A 185 11.08 -11.91 -5.92
CA GLU A 185 11.87 -12.67 -6.91
C GLU A 185 11.02 -13.67 -7.69
N ASP A 186 10.22 -14.47 -6.96
CA ASP A 186 9.30 -15.44 -7.57
C ASP A 186 8.22 -14.75 -8.41
N SER A 187 7.74 -13.61 -7.93
CA SER A 187 6.74 -12.81 -8.64
C SER A 187 7.29 -12.24 -9.94
N PHE A 188 8.51 -11.67 -9.94
CA PHE A 188 9.18 -11.17 -11.15
C PHE A 188 9.50 -12.31 -12.13
N ALA A 189 9.99 -13.45 -11.63
CA ALA A 189 10.31 -14.61 -12.46
C ALA A 189 9.07 -15.19 -13.19
N LYS A 190 7.90 -15.14 -12.55
CA LYS A 190 6.62 -15.53 -13.16
C LYS A 190 6.04 -14.47 -14.09
N MET A 191 6.23 -13.18 -13.76
CA MET A 191 5.58 -12.06 -14.45
C MET A 191 6.22 -11.68 -15.79
N PHE A 192 7.55 -11.77 -15.91
CA PHE A 192 8.29 -11.30 -17.08
C PHE A 192 8.94 -12.44 -17.87
N LEU A 193 8.97 -12.32 -19.19
CA LEU A 193 9.76 -13.21 -20.05
C LEU A 193 11.26 -12.92 -19.91
N VAL A 194 12.11 -13.87 -20.33
CA VAL A 194 13.57 -13.71 -20.30
C VAL A 194 14.01 -12.49 -21.14
N SER A 195 13.41 -12.30 -22.32
CA SER A 195 13.67 -11.16 -23.19
C SER A 195 13.35 -9.82 -22.52
N GLU A 196 12.26 -9.76 -21.74
CA GLU A 196 11.83 -8.55 -21.03
C GLU A 196 12.76 -8.23 -19.86
N LEU A 197 13.22 -9.26 -19.14
CA LEU A 197 14.22 -9.10 -18.08
C LEU A 197 15.56 -8.62 -18.66
N LEU A 198 15.98 -9.15 -19.81
CA LEU A 198 17.18 -8.67 -20.51
C LEU A 198 17.03 -7.23 -20.98
N TRP A 199 15.84 -6.87 -21.49
CA TRP A 199 15.53 -5.50 -21.87
C TRP A 199 15.60 -4.55 -20.67
N LEU A 200 15.06 -4.93 -19.50
CA LEU A 200 15.16 -4.12 -18.28
C LEU A 200 16.61 -3.92 -17.84
N ILE A 201 17.44 -4.97 -17.90
CA ILE A 201 18.87 -4.88 -17.57
C ILE A 201 19.60 -3.92 -18.50
N TRP A 202 19.33 -4.02 -19.81
CA TRP A 202 19.83 -3.08 -20.80
C TRP A 202 19.32 -1.65 -20.55
N ALA A 203 18.05 -1.49 -20.20
CA ALA A 203 17.43 -0.21 -19.89
C ALA A 203 18.07 0.47 -18.68
N PHE A 204 18.62 -0.29 -17.72
CA PHE A 204 19.43 0.25 -16.62
C PHE A 204 20.88 0.60 -17.01
N GLY A 205 21.25 0.47 -18.29
CA GLY A 205 22.62 0.67 -18.76
C GLY A 205 23.58 -0.44 -18.29
N THR A 206 23.04 -1.58 -17.86
CA THR A 206 23.85 -2.72 -17.38
C THR A 206 23.93 -3.82 -18.44
N SER A 207 25.07 -4.51 -18.50
CA SER A 207 25.26 -5.67 -19.38
C SER A 207 25.39 -6.94 -18.55
N THR A 208 24.85 -8.04 -19.05
CA THR A 208 24.94 -9.33 -18.38
C THR A 208 25.17 -10.46 -19.39
N PRO A 209 26.08 -11.41 -19.11
CA PRO A 209 26.23 -12.61 -19.93
C PRO A 209 25.14 -13.65 -19.63
N TYR A 210 24.34 -13.45 -18.59
CA TYR A 210 23.35 -14.42 -18.13
C TYR A 210 22.10 -14.41 -19.01
N LYS A 211 21.46 -15.58 -19.16
CA LYS A 211 20.23 -15.76 -19.95
C LYS A 211 19.11 -16.47 -19.17
N LYS A 212 19.32 -16.82 -17.91
CA LYS A 212 18.36 -17.55 -17.07
C LYS A 212 17.71 -16.61 -16.06
N LYS A 213 16.38 -16.68 -15.90
CA LYS A 213 15.61 -15.80 -14.97
C LYS A 213 16.19 -15.77 -13.55
N GLN A 214 16.61 -16.93 -13.02
CA GLN A 214 17.23 -17.07 -11.70
C GLN A 214 18.42 -16.13 -11.47
N LYS A 215 19.17 -15.78 -12.52
CA LYS A 215 20.30 -14.82 -12.43
C LYS A 215 19.93 -13.40 -12.84
N LEU A 216 18.91 -13.22 -13.70
CA LEU A 216 18.48 -11.90 -14.16
C LEU A 216 17.65 -11.15 -13.12
N VAL A 217 16.75 -11.86 -12.44
CA VAL A 217 15.81 -11.27 -11.47
C VAL A 217 16.52 -10.58 -10.30
N PRO A 218 17.55 -11.18 -9.65
CA PRO A 218 18.28 -10.50 -8.58
C PRO A 218 18.98 -9.21 -9.04
N ILE A 219 19.52 -9.19 -10.27
CA ILE A 219 20.19 -8.02 -10.85
C ILE A 219 19.18 -6.87 -11.01
N ILE A 220 18.00 -7.17 -11.55
CA ILE A 220 16.94 -6.18 -11.76
C ILE A 220 16.44 -5.63 -10.44
N ILE A 221 16.18 -6.49 -9.46
CA ILE A 221 15.70 -6.06 -8.13
C ILE A 221 16.75 -5.20 -7.44
N SER A 222 18.04 -5.55 -7.55
CA SER A 222 19.13 -4.71 -7.04
C SER A 222 19.14 -3.31 -7.67
N ASN A 223 19.04 -3.22 -9.00
CA ASN A 223 18.96 -1.94 -9.71
C ASN A 223 17.71 -1.13 -9.32
N LEU A 224 16.56 -1.78 -9.17
CA LEU A 224 15.32 -1.13 -8.74
C LEU A 224 15.42 -0.59 -7.31
N LYS A 225 16.04 -1.35 -6.40
CA LYS A 225 16.27 -0.93 -5.00
C LYS A 225 17.27 0.23 -4.91
N ASN A 226 18.33 0.20 -5.71
CA ASN A 226 19.34 1.26 -5.80
C ASN A 226 18.87 2.47 -6.60
N ARG A 227 17.62 2.45 -7.11
CA ARG A 227 17.01 3.52 -7.92
C ARG A 227 17.82 3.90 -9.16
N SER A 228 18.51 2.94 -9.77
CA SER A 228 19.16 3.14 -11.07
C SER A 228 18.14 3.67 -12.08
N PRO A 229 18.38 4.81 -12.74
CA PRO A 229 17.46 5.34 -13.76
C PRO A 229 17.50 4.47 -15.02
N PHE A 230 16.45 4.57 -15.84
CA PHE A 230 16.53 4.10 -17.21
C PHE A 230 17.45 4.99 -18.05
N THR A 231 18.07 4.43 -19.08
CA THR A 231 18.78 5.19 -20.11
C THR A 231 17.78 6.04 -20.91
N ASP A 232 18.22 7.19 -21.40
CA ASP A 232 17.38 8.07 -22.22
C ASP A 232 16.87 7.34 -23.47
N GLU A 233 17.68 6.47 -24.06
CA GLU A 233 17.27 5.61 -25.18
C GLU A 233 16.10 4.67 -24.81
N ALA A 234 16.11 4.12 -23.59
CA ALA A 234 15.04 3.24 -23.12
C ALA A 234 13.74 3.99 -22.82
N LEU A 235 13.81 5.26 -22.37
CA LEU A 235 12.63 6.11 -22.16
C LEU A 235 11.98 6.55 -23.48
N ASN A 236 12.77 6.68 -24.55
CA ASN A 236 12.31 7.09 -25.87
C ASN A 236 11.80 5.95 -26.76
N LYS A 237 11.98 4.68 -26.37
CA LYS A 237 11.36 3.54 -27.06
C LYS A 237 9.92 3.36 -26.61
N GLU A 238 8.98 3.37 -27.56
CA GLU A 238 7.61 2.95 -27.30
C GLU A 238 7.62 1.48 -26.82
N LEU A 239 7.13 1.25 -25.61
CA LEU A 239 7.06 -0.08 -25.03
C LEU A 239 6.08 -0.94 -25.86
N PHE A 240 6.57 -2.06 -26.39
CA PHE A 240 5.81 -3.11 -27.09
C PHE A 240 5.33 -2.77 -28.51
N SER A 241 6.24 -2.77 -29.48
CA SER A 241 5.92 -3.22 -30.85
C SER A 241 5.89 -4.74 -30.93
#